data_AF-A0A960KZE3-F1
#
_entry.id   AF-A0A960KZE3-F1
#
_cell.length_a   1.000
_cell.length_b   1.000
_cell.length_c   1.000
_cell.angle_alpha   90.00
_cell.angle_beta   90.00
_cell.angle_gamma   90.00
#
_symmetry.space_group_name_H-M   'P 1'
#
loop_
_entity.id
_entity.type
_entity.pdbx_description
1 polymer ?
#
loop_
_entity_poly.entity_id
_entity_poly.type
_entity_poly.pdbx_seq_one_letter_code
_entity_poly.pdbx_strand_id
1 'polypeptide(L)'
;MLLSKHLLLFWHKPTDAIGHLLDHGSFWHCLVWVGLAYALAQIGINQTLEARYQAVPYQASYKEFLEDQGYDLEQLPQVDLDENSTFTLTKRLPLPLVGEALYPFMGFSWGDSLRGLMAICVLFPVCILLILNGVRQWGYPASTNEKFLPLSYALSQAWSAVFIPLGFIGILLNLSLGQASGPFLVVLVLLGHAIFLFWAAICIRNITGAPLAVAVGVSALWIPILIPVKALSGVWYFLLSPLFLWYFGMMILNKGNDSRRAFSRGQSFKQHLEALTINPNDADAHLQIAQIYRDRHQFEDAFRHFDRARQIDPEDPDGHFGCGQIHQQHGEYDLALQCFDRALAINPRHAQWEPLRERGKALLQMGRVQEAIADLEAYHSNRPYDPNGLFHLAQATQSMGQIERAETLYKETIEAVDTAPAYRKSEIFIWARQAKSALSKLKSEKN
;
A
#
# COMPACT_ATOMS: atom_id res chain seq x y z
N MET A 1 11.11 -0.59 17.95
CA MET A 1 12.41 -0.68 17.27
C MET A 1 12.42 -0.06 15.87
N LEU A 2 11.42 -0.28 15.01
CA LEU A 2 11.37 0.37 13.69
C LEU A 2 11.12 1.89 13.76
N LEU A 3 10.33 2.38 14.73
CA LEU A 3 9.99 3.80 14.89
C LEU A 3 11.22 4.70 15.13
N SER A 4 12.13 4.28 16.00
CA SER A 4 13.37 5.02 16.28
C SER A 4 14.26 5.07 15.05
N LYS A 5 14.33 3.98 14.28
CA LYS A 5 15.12 3.89 13.04
C LYS A 5 14.60 4.86 11.97
N HIS A 6 13.28 4.96 11.78
CA HIS A 6 12.66 5.84 10.78
C HIS A 6 12.72 7.32 11.18
N LEU A 7 12.53 7.64 12.47
CA LEU A 7 12.69 9.01 12.98
C LEU A 7 14.15 9.50 12.88
N LEU A 8 15.13 8.62 13.20
CA LEU A 8 16.55 8.89 12.98
C LEU A 8 16.91 9.03 11.50
N LEU A 9 16.34 8.19 10.63
CA LEU A 9 16.52 8.28 9.18
C LEU A 9 15.92 9.57 8.61
N PHE A 10 14.76 10.01 9.07
CA PHE A 10 14.18 11.30 8.66
C PHE A 10 15.05 12.49 9.06
N TRP A 11 15.68 12.42 10.23
CA TRP A 11 16.56 13.47 10.73
C TRP A 11 17.88 13.55 9.95
N HIS A 12 18.48 12.41 9.59
CA HIS A 12 19.80 12.37 8.95
C HIS A 12 19.77 12.24 7.42
N LYS A 13 18.81 11.51 6.85
CA LYS A 13 18.70 11.16 5.43
C LYS A 13 17.23 11.07 5.00
N PRO A 14 16.53 12.21 4.87
CA PRO A 14 15.10 12.25 4.60
C PRO A 14 14.71 11.56 3.29
N THR A 15 15.58 11.53 2.28
CA THR A 15 15.37 10.82 1.01
C THR A 15 15.37 9.30 1.17
N ASP A 16 16.31 8.75 1.94
CA ASP A 16 16.44 7.31 2.17
C ASP A 16 15.35 6.81 3.12
N ALA A 17 14.94 7.65 4.06
CA ALA A 17 13.78 7.41 4.92
C ALA A 17 12.51 7.24 4.08
N ILE A 18 12.28 8.16 3.13
CA ILE A 18 11.13 8.12 2.22
C ILE A 18 11.20 6.86 1.33
N GLY A 19 12.36 6.47 0.82
CA GLY A 19 12.55 5.21 0.07
C GLY A 19 12.20 3.96 0.89
N HIS A 20 12.72 3.84 2.11
CA HIS A 20 12.42 2.71 2.99
C HIS A 20 10.94 2.65 3.42
N LEU A 21 10.29 3.81 3.57
CA LEU A 21 8.86 3.95 3.86
C LEU A 21 7.99 3.54 2.67
N LEU A 22 8.44 3.83 1.45
CA LEU A 22 7.82 3.41 0.20
C LEU A 22 7.87 1.88 0.02
N ASP A 23 9.00 1.28 0.37
CA ASP A 23 9.25 -0.15 0.16
C ASP A 23 8.64 -1.05 1.25
N HIS A 24 8.51 -0.54 2.48
CA HIS A 24 8.14 -1.36 3.66
C HIS A 24 7.00 -0.76 4.52
N GLY A 25 6.41 0.36 4.12
CA GLY A 25 5.33 1.01 4.86
C GLY A 25 3.99 0.27 4.77
N SER A 26 3.46 -0.16 5.91
CA SER A 26 2.10 -0.70 6.00
C SER A 26 1.10 0.42 6.31
N PHE A 27 0.04 0.55 5.49
CA PHE A 27 -1.06 1.50 5.72
C PHE A 27 -1.63 1.41 7.14
N TRP A 28 -1.73 0.21 7.70
CA TRP A 28 -2.19 -0.02 9.07
C TRP A 28 -1.25 0.54 10.13
N HIS A 29 0.06 0.51 9.89
CA HIS A 29 1.02 1.16 10.78
C HIS A 29 0.85 2.68 10.76
N CYS A 30 0.58 3.28 9.59
CA CYS A 30 0.23 4.69 9.50
C CYS A 30 -1.02 5.00 10.33
N LEU A 31 -2.11 4.26 10.09
CA LEU A 31 -3.40 4.52 10.72
C LEU A 31 -3.33 4.38 12.25
N VAL A 32 -2.67 3.32 12.74
CA VAL A 32 -2.54 3.03 14.18
C VAL A 32 -1.66 4.06 14.88
N TRP A 33 -0.50 4.40 14.32
CA TRP A 33 0.43 5.31 14.98
C TRP A 33 -0.01 6.77 14.89
N VAL A 34 -0.59 7.20 13.76
CA VAL A 34 -1.21 8.53 13.65
C VAL A 34 -2.43 8.63 14.56
N GLY A 35 -3.23 7.56 14.66
CA GLY A 35 -4.34 7.48 15.60
C GLY A 35 -3.90 7.56 17.06
N LEU A 36 -2.84 6.84 17.44
CA LEU A 36 -2.28 6.84 18.80
C LEU A 36 -1.62 8.18 19.15
N ALA A 37 -0.78 8.68 18.25
CA ALA A 37 -0.16 10.00 18.30
C ALA A 37 -1.18 11.09 18.58
N TYR A 38 -2.29 10.98 17.87
CA TYR A 38 -3.34 11.96 17.94
C TYR A 38 -4.19 11.83 19.21
N ALA A 39 -4.52 10.61 19.62
CA ALA A 39 -5.18 10.36 20.90
C ALA A 39 -4.39 10.95 22.09
N LEU A 40 -3.05 10.85 22.05
CA LEU A 40 -2.17 11.45 23.06
C LEU A 40 -2.17 12.98 23.04
N ALA A 41 -2.17 13.60 21.84
CA ALA A 41 -2.34 15.05 21.71
C ALA A 41 -3.72 15.50 22.22
N GLN A 42 -4.76 14.68 22.01
CA GLN A 42 -6.14 14.95 22.43
C GLN A 42 -6.31 14.94 23.97
N ILE A 43 -5.74 13.93 24.64
CA ILE A 43 -5.78 13.82 26.10
C ILE A 43 -5.08 15.02 26.76
N GLY A 44 -4.03 15.54 26.13
CA GLY A 44 -3.14 16.48 26.76
C GLY A 44 -3.52 17.95 26.63
N ILE A 45 -3.46 18.45 25.40
CA ILE A 45 -3.69 19.87 25.10
C ILE A 45 -5.19 20.13 25.01
N ASN A 46 -5.89 19.18 24.40
CA ASN A 46 -7.21 19.47 23.88
C ASN A 46 -8.32 19.37 24.91
N GLN A 47 -8.34 18.30 25.70
CA GLN A 47 -9.28 18.16 26.82
C GLN A 47 -9.15 19.29 27.84
N THR A 48 -7.93 19.80 28.07
CA THR A 48 -7.73 20.90 29.01
C THR A 48 -8.28 22.23 28.48
N LEU A 49 -8.05 22.53 27.20
CA LEU A 49 -8.59 23.74 26.58
C LEU A 49 -10.12 23.67 26.47
N GLU A 50 -10.68 22.50 26.15
CA GLU A 50 -12.14 22.28 26.12
C GLU A 50 -12.78 22.40 27.50
N ALA A 51 -12.21 21.78 28.52
CA ALA A 51 -12.70 21.86 29.89
C ALA A 51 -12.72 23.30 30.41
N ARG A 52 -11.68 24.09 30.11
CA ARG A 52 -11.60 25.51 30.51
C ARG A 52 -12.53 26.42 29.73
N TYR A 53 -12.77 26.08 28.47
CA TYR A 53 -13.74 26.76 27.63
C TYR A 53 -15.19 26.50 28.08
N GLN A 54 -15.47 25.29 28.58
CA GLN A 54 -16.78 24.91 29.10
C GLN A 54 -17.01 25.32 30.56
N ALA A 55 -15.96 25.64 31.34
CA ALA A 55 -16.02 25.85 32.78
C ALA A 55 -16.38 27.28 33.24
N VAL A 56 -16.78 28.22 32.38
CA VAL A 56 -17.33 29.51 32.83
C VAL A 56 -18.84 29.35 33.05
N PRO A 57 -19.35 29.29 34.30
CA PRO A 57 -20.78 29.22 34.53
C PRO A 57 -21.37 30.61 34.30
N TYR A 58 -22.33 30.70 33.39
CA TYR A 58 -22.99 31.92 32.88
C TYR A 58 -23.59 32.85 33.96
N GLN A 59 -23.77 32.41 35.21
CA GLN A 59 -24.56 33.17 36.20
C GLN A 59 -23.80 34.21 37.04
N ALA A 60 -22.58 33.93 37.51
CA ALA A 60 -21.88 34.84 38.43
C ALA A 60 -21.16 35.96 37.68
N SER A 61 -20.37 35.60 36.66
CA SER A 61 -19.54 36.55 35.91
C SER A 61 -20.36 37.49 35.00
N TYR A 62 -21.56 37.09 34.58
CA TYR A 62 -22.42 37.93 33.73
C TYR A 62 -23.18 38.99 34.55
N LYS A 63 -23.59 38.65 35.78
CA LYS A 63 -24.16 39.63 36.73
C LYS A 63 -23.11 40.66 37.14
N GLU A 64 -21.91 40.21 37.51
CA GLU A 64 -20.78 41.11 37.84
C GLU A 64 -20.40 42.00 36.66
N PHE A 65 -20.37 41.47 35.43
CA PHE A 65 -20.10 42.27 34.23
C PHE A 65 -21.20 43.32 33.95
N LEU A 66 -22.48 43.00 34.16
CA LEU A 66 -23.58 43.96 33.95
C LEU A 66 -23.64 45.04 35.03
N GLU A 67 -23.31 44.69 36.27
CA GLU A 67 -23.13 45.65 37.38
C GLU A 67 -21.95 46.60 37.09
N ASP A 68 -20.81 46.08 36.61
CA ASP A 68 -19.63 46.88 36.27
C ASP A 68 -19.86 47.81 35.07
N GLN A 69 -20.83 47.46 34.20
CA GLN A 69 -21.31 48.32 33.10
C GLN A 69 -22.48 49.26 33.50
N GLY A 70 -22.90 49.26 34.77
CA GLY A 70 -23.88 50.19 35.33
C GLY A 70 -25.35 49.88 34.99
N TYR A 71 -25.68 48.65 34.61
CA TYR A 71 -27.06 48.24 34.32
C TYR A 71 -27.80 47.82 35.59
N ASP A 72 -29.04 48.27 35.74
CA ASP A 72 -29.88 47.99 36.91
C ASP A 72 -30.51 46.58 36.81
N LEU A 73 -30.11 45.70 37.72
CA LEU A 73 -30.45 44.27 37.69
C LEU A 73 -31.95 43.99 37.91
N GLU A 74 -32.69 44.93 38.51
CA GLU A 74 -34.13 44.79 38.77
C GLU A 74 -35.00 45.01 37.53
N GLN A 75 -34.48 45.65 36.48
CA GLN A 75 -35.21 45.91 35.22
C GLN A 75 -34.98 44.85 34.14
N LEU A 76 -34.11 43.86 34.39
CA LEU A 76 -33.89 42.78 33.44
C LEU A 76 -35.08 41.81 33.46
N PRO A 77 -35.56 41.34 32.31
CA PRO A 77 -36.66 40.38 32.26
C PRO A 77 -36.26 39.13 33.05
N GLN A 78 -37.03 38.82 34.10
CA GLN A 78 -36.86 37.56 34.82
C GLN A 78 -37.23 36.42 33.87
N VAL A 79 -36.21 35.77 33.33
CA VAL A 79 -36.36 34.54 32.56
C VAL A 79 -36.61 33.44 33.57
N ASP A 80 -37.87 33.09 33.80
CA ASP A 80 -38.25 31.87 34.51
C ASP A 80 -37.74 30.67 33.72
N LEU A 81 -36.76 29.98 34.28
CA LEU A 81 -36.22 28.75 33.70
C LEU A 81 -37.04 27.58 34.24
N ASP A 82 -38.05 27.14 33.49
CA ASP A 82 -38.70 25.85 33.73
C ASP A 82 -37.62 24.75 33.77
N GLU A 83 -37.58 23.97 34.86
CA GLU A 83 -36.62 22.87 35.11
C GLU A 83 -36.53 21.83 33.99
N ASN A 84 -37.51 21.81 33.06
CA ASN A 84 -37.57 20.90 31.93
C ASN A 84 -37.28 21.55 30.56
N SER A 85 -36.96 22.84 30.52
CA SER A 85 -36.62 23.53 29.27
C SER A 85 -35.11 23.44 29.00
N THR A 86 -34.69 22.41 28.27
CA THR A 86 -33.34 22.33 27.69
C THR A 86 -33.20 23.35 26.55
N PHE A 87 -33.20 24.64 26.86
CA PHE A 87 -32.62 25.63 25.96
C PHE A 87 -31.10 25.52 26.09
N THR A 88 -30.47 24.86 25.12
CA THR A 88 -29.01 24.84 24.94
C THR A 88 -28.51 26.26 24.68
N LEU A 89 -28.29 27.00 25.75
CA LEU A 89 -27.66 28.32 25.74
C LEU A 89 -26.14 28.16 25.62
N THR A 90 -25.71 27.53 24.54
CA THR A 90 -24.29 27.33 24.18
C THR A 90 -23.74 28.58 23.50
N LYS A 91 -23.88 29.78 24.09
CA LYS A 91 -23.16 30.94 23.56
C LYS A 91 -21.78 30.95 24.20
N ARG A 92 -20.84 30.35 23.49
CA ARG A 92 -19.48 30.15 23.94
C ARG A 92 -18.74 31.48 23.98
N LEU A 93 -17.91 31.74 24.99
CA LEU A 93 -17.08 32.95 24.99
C LEU A 93 -15.99 32.82 23.90
N PRO A 94 -15.87 33.77 22.96
CA PRO A 94 -14.82 33.72 21.95
C PRO A 94 -13.43 33.80 22.63
N LEU A 95 -12.46 33.02 22.13
CA LEU A 95 -11.07 33.16 22.55
C LEU A 95 -10.64 34.63 22.33
N PRO A 96 -9.97 35.28 23.32
CA PRO A 96 -9.72 36.72 23.32
C PRO A 96 -8.88 37.22 22.13
N LEU A 97 -8.25 36.33 21.36
CA LEU A 97 -7.46 36.66 20.18
C LEU A 97 -8.06 36.23 18.84
N VAL A 98 -9.04 35.30 18.80
CA VAL A 98 -9.30 34.53 17.56
C VAL A 98 -10.79 34.32 17.21
N GLY A 99 -11.73 34.61 18.13
CA GLY A 99 -13.16 34.49 17.84
C GLY A 99 -13.66 33.04 17.65
N GLU A 100 -14.96 32.86 17.37
CA GLU A 100 -15.58 31.53 17.16
C GLU A 100 -15.21 30.88 15.80
N ALA A 101 -14.78 31.69 14.83
CA ALA A 101 -14.53 31.23 13.46
C ALA A 101 -13.36 30.22 13.37
N LEU A 102 -12.34 30.36 14.22
CA LEU A 102 -11.15 29.50 14.22
C LEU A 102 -11.22 28.35 15.25
N TYR A 103 -12.25 28.33 16.11
CA TYR A 103 -12.48 27.29 17.10
C TYR A 103 -12.62 25.87 16.50
N PRO A 104 -13.31 25.65 15.36
CA PRO A 104 -13.37 24.35 14.70
C PRO A 104 -12.04 23.89 14.09
N PHE A 105 -11.14 24.83 13.79
CA PHE A 105 -9.82 24.56 13.21
C PHE A 105 -8.80 24.15 14.27
N MET A 106 -9.05 24.51 15.53
CA MET A 106 -8.31 24.07 16.71
C MET A 106 -8.97 22.85 17.38
N GLY A 107 -9.96 22.24 16.71
CA GLY A 107 -10.95 21.28 17.21
C GLY A 107 -10.53 20.40 18.37
N PHE A 108 -11.20 20.63 19.49
CA PHE A 108 -10.92 20.04 20.79
C PHE A 108 -11.75 18.79 21.12
N SER A 109 -12.57 18.29 20.18
CA SER A 109 -13.47 17.14 20.39
C SER A 109 -13.03 15.88 19.62
N TRP A 110 -13.35 14.69 20.16
CA TRP A 110 -13.05 13.38 19.53
C TRP A 110 -13.60 13.24 18.10
N GLY A 111 -14.74 13.88 17.79
CA GLY A 111 -15.41 13.78 16.49
C GLY A 111 -14.88 14.74 15.42
N ASP A 112 -14.44 15.94 15.80
CA ASP A 112 -13.71 16.85 14.89
C ASP A 112 -12.30 16.33 14.59
N SER A 113 -11.84 15.42 15.44
CA SER A 113 -10.50 14.92 15.42
C SER A 113 -10.29 13.88 14.31
N LEU A 114 -11.09 12.82 14.28
CA LEU A 114 -11.06 11.81 13.20
C LEU A 114 -11.21 12.43 11.80
N ARG A 115 -11.88 13.58 11.70
CA ARG A 115 -12.03 14.37 10.47
C ARG A 115 -10.71 14.95 9.99
N GLY A 116 -9.85 15.44 10.88
CA GLY A 116 -8.51 15.94 10.51
C GLY A 116 -7.59 14.84 9.99
N LEU A 117 -7.62 13.66 10.62
CA LEU A 117 -6.84 12.50 10.19
C LEU A 117 -7.30 11.97 8.82
N MET A 118 -8.61 11.87 8.60
CA MET A 118 -9.17 11.46 7.30
C MET A 118 -8.96 12.51 6.22
N ALA A 119 -8.96 13.80 6.58
CA ALA A 119 -8.55 14.86 5.67
C ALA A 119 -7.12 14.62 5.18
N ILE A 120 -6.16 14.31 6.06
CA ILE A 120 -4.75 14.06 5.70
C ILE A 120 -4.57 12.78 4.89
N CYS A 121 -5.27 11.70 5.26
CA CYS A 121 -5.06 10.38 4.66
C CYS A 121 -5.81 10.18 3.34
N VAL A 122 -6.96 10.83 3.16
CA VAL A 122 -7.89 10.54 2.06
C VAL A 122 -8.07 11.74 1.14
N LEU A 123 -8.47 12.89 1.65
CA LEU A 123 -8.84 14.03 0.81
C LEU A 123 -7.64 14.85 0.37
N PHE A 124 -6.73 15.15 1.29
CA PHE A 124 -5.60 16.03 1.08
C PHE A 124 -4.65 15.51 -0.01
N PRO A 125 -4.24 14.23 -0.04
CA PRO A 125 -3.37 13.73 -1.10
C PRO A 125 -4.10 13.64 -2.44
N VAL A 126 -5.42 13.34 -2.45
CA VAL A 126 -6.24 13.39 -3.67
C VAL A 126 -6.31 14.81 -4.22
N CYS A 127 -6.62 15.81 -3.40
CA CYS A 127 -6.68 17.21 -3.82
C CYS A 127 -5.33 17.71 -4.34
N ILE A 128 -4.22 17.36 -3.67
CA ILE A 128 -2.86 17.68 -4.12
C ILE A 128 -2.60 17.09 -5.51
N LEU A 129 -2.89 15.79 -5.69
CA LEU A 129 -2.67 15.11 -6.97
C LEU A 129 -3.58 15.65 -8.08
N LEU A 130 -4.85 15.95 -7.78
CA LEU A 130 -5.78 16.55 -8.75
C LEU A 130 -5.31 17.93 -9.20
N ILE A 131 -4.83 18.77 -8.28
CA ILE A 131 -4.33 20.11 -8.61
C ILE A 131 -3.01 20.02 -9.38
N LEU A 132 -2.06 19.21 -8.91
CA LEU A 132 -0.78 19.03 -9.60
C LEU A 132 -0.96 18.41 -10.99
N ASN A 133 -1.96 17.54 -11.20
CA ASN A 133 -2.30 16.99 -12.50
C ASN A 133 -3.14 17.94 -13.36
N GLY A 134 -4.00 18.75 -12.75
CA GLY A 134 -4.78 19.81 -13.42
C GLY A 134 -3.88 20.92 -13.96
N VAL A 135 -2.85 21.30 -13.21
CA VAL A 135 -1.77 22.19 -13.65
C VAL A 135 -0.93 21.55 -14.77
N ARG A 136 -0.96 20.21 -14.89
CA ARG A 136 -0.18 19.42 -15.86
C ARG A 136 -0.95 18.99 -17.11
N GLN A 137 -2.17 19.46 -17.37
CA GLN A 137 -3.01 18.96 -18.47
C GLN A 137 -2.35 19.10 -19.85
N TRP A 138 -1.53 18.13 -20.26
CA TRP A 138 -1.26 17.67 -21.64
C TRP A 138 -0.60 16.26 -21.58
N GLY A 139 -1.19 15.32 -20.82
CA GLY A 139 -0.89 13.88 -20.96
C GLY A 139 -0.78 13.06 -19.66
N TYR A 140 -1.44 11.90 -19.66
CA TYR A 140 -1.36 10.73 -18.76
C TYR A 140 -2.27 10.66 -17.51
N PRO A 141 -3.42 9.95 -17.61
CA PRO A 141 -4.20 9.49 -16.47
C PRO A 141 -3.80 8.03 -16.12
N ALA A 142 -2.74 7.85 -15.35
CA ALA A 142 -2.37 6.52 -14.79
C ALA A 142 -1.54 6.57 -13.49
N SER A 143 -0.82 7.67 -13.22
CA SER A 143 0.15 7.75 -12.11
C SER A 143 -0.40 8.25 -10.76
N THR A 144 -1.70 8.55 -10.66
CA THR A 144 -2.32 8.99 -9.40
C THR A 144 -2.31 7.88 -8.34
N ASN A 145 -2.61 6.65 -8.73
CA ASN A 145 -2.65 5.52 -7.80
C ASN A 145 -1.25 5.16 -7.25
N GLU A 146 -0.20 5.24 -8.07
CA GLU A 146 1.17 4.91 -7.65
C GLU A 146 1.73 5.91 -6.62
N LYS A 147 1.35 7.19 -6.73
CA LYS A 147 1.88 8.28 -5.88
C LYS A 147 1.00 8.63 -4.69
N PHE A 148 -0.24 8.17 -4.67
CA PHE A 148 -1.20 8.46 -3.60
C PHE A 148 -0.78 7.85 -2.25
N LEU A 149 -0.54 6.54 -2.21
CA LEU A 149 -0.11 5.84 -0.97
C LEU A 149 1.15 6.47 -0.36
N PRO A 150 2.25 6.66 -1.13
CA PRO A 150 3.45 7.35 -0.67
C PRO A 150 3.19 8.71 -0.02
N LEU A 151 2.39 9.54 -0.71
CA LEU A 151 2.12 10.90 -0.30
C LEU A 151 1.26 10.94 0.97
N SER A 152 0.23 10.10 1.02
CA SER A 152 -0.62 9.96 2.22
C SER A 152 0.19 9.55 3.45
N TYR A 153 1.16 8.65 3.28
CA TYR A 153 1.99 8.13 4.35
C TYR A 153 2.98 9.18 4.87
N ALA A 154 3.71 9.83 3.96
CA ALA A 154 4.69 10.85 4.32
C ALA A 154 4.04 12.06 5.02
N LEU A 155 2.87 12.52 4.53
CA LEU A 155 2.13 13.62 5.15
C LEU A 155 1.62 13.25 6.54
N SER A 156 1.12 12.04 6.73
CA SER A 156 0.63 11.57 8.02
C SER A 156 1.75 11.45 9.07
N GLN A 157 2.94 11.03 8.66
CA GLN A 157 4.11 10.99 9.53
C GLN A 157 4.65 12.36 9.87
N ALA A 158 4.73 13.26 8.89
CA ALA A 158 5.11 14.65 9.12
C ALA A 158 4.17 15.31 10.14
N TRP A 159 2.88 15.05 10.02
CA TRP A 159 1.89 15.53 10.98
C TRP A 159 2.16 14.95 12.39
N SER A 160 2.30 13.64 12.50
CA SER A 160 2.51 12.97 13.80
C SER A 160 3.82 13.40 14.48
N ALA A 161 4.91 13.52 13.72
CA ALA A 161 6.22 13.91 14.24
C ALA A 161 6.22 15.33 14.83
N VAL A 162 5.34 16.20 14.33
CA VAL A 162 5.21 17.59 14.82
C VAL A 162 4.24 17.67 15.99
N PHE A 163 3.06 17.06 15.88
CA PHE A 163 2.01 17.28 16.87
C PHE A 163 2.14 16.41 18.14
N ILE A 164 2.83 15.26 18.11
CA ILE A 164 3.06 14.46 19.33
C ILE A 164 3.95 15.18 20.35
N PRO A 165 5.17 15.64 19.99
CA PRO A 165 6.05 16.25 20.97
C PRO A 165 5.48 17.57 21.49
N LEU A 166 4.83 18.33 20.61
CA LEU A 166 4.10 19.54 20.98
C LEU A 166 2.95 19.22 21.94
N GLY A 167 2.17 18.17 21.65
CA GLY A 167 1.16 17.61 22.55
C GLY A 167 1.69 17.39 23.96
N PHE A 168 2.84 16.73 24.07
CA PHE A 168 3.48 16.45 25.35
C PHE A 168 3.98 17.72 26.07
N ILE A 169 4.59 18.66 25.33
CA ILE A 169 5.00 19.96 25.88
C ILE A 169 3.80 20.74 26.41
N GLY A 170 2.67 20.71 25.69
CA GLY A 170 1.45 21.36 26.13
C GLY A 170 0.87 20.75 27.42
N ILE A 171 0.95 19.42 27.60
CA ILE A 171 0.61 18.77 28.89
C ILE A 171 1.47 19.33 30.03
N LEU A 172 2.78 19.36 29.82
CA LEU A 172 3.74 19.82 30.84
C LEU A 172 3.53 21.30 31.19
N LEU A 173 3.33 22.15 30.17
CA LEU A 173 3.02 23.57 30.36
C LEU A 173 1.73 23.77 31.13
N ASN A 174 0.72 22.94 30.84
CA ASN A 174 -0.55 23.00 31.54
C ASN A 174 -0.44 22.58 33.01
N LEU A 175 0.30 21.50 33.29
CA LEU A 175 0.61 21.06 34.66
C LEU A 175 1.40 22.12 35.45
N SER A 176 2.27 22.87 34.77
CA SER A 176 3.17 23.84 35.42
C SER A 176 2.55 25.22 35.63
N LEU A 177 1.79 25.73 34.65
CA LEU A 177 1.31 27.11 34.61
C LEU A 177 -0.19 27.27 34.92
N GLY A 178 -0.91 26.17 35.13
CA GLY A 178 -2.33 26.22 35.49
C GLY A 178 -3.12 27.11 34.53
N GLN A 179 -3.89 28.08 35.05
CA GLN A 179 -4.74 28.98 34.25
C GLN A 179 -3.98 29.88 33.26
N ALA A 180 -2.69 30.14 33.47
CA ALA A 180 -1.87 31.00 32.61
C ALA A 180 -1.35 30.32 31.33
N SER A 181 -1.58 29.01 31.15
CA SER A 181 -1.07 28.24 30.01
C SER A 181 -1.76 28.53 28.67
N GLY A 182 -2.96 29.12 28.67
CA GLY A 182 -3.80 29.30 27.48
C GLY A 182 -3.11 29.97 26.28
N PRO A 183 -2.51 31.16 26.44
CA PRO A 183 -1.81 31.83 25.35
C PRO A 183 -0.64 31.02 24.79
N PHE A 184 0.10 30.32 25.66
CA PHE A 184 1.22 29.48 25.26
C PHE A 184 0.79 28.28 24.42
N LEU A 185 -0.36 27.66 24.76
CA LEU A 185 -0.91 26.55 23.99
C LEU A 185 -1.35 26.99 22.57
N VAL A 186 -1.91 28.18 22.42
CA VAL A 186 -2.28 28.73 21.10
C VAL A 186 -1.03 28.94 20.23
N VAL A 187 0.02 29.52 20.79
CA VAL A 187 1.31 29.69 20.10
C VAL A 187 1.88 28.35 19.67
N LEU A 188 1.79 27.34 20.55
CA LEU A 188 2.29 26.00 20.30
C LEU A 188 1.56 25.30 19.13
N VAL A 189 0.24 25.47 19.04
CA VAL A 189 -0.59 24.94 17.94
C VAL A 189 -0.26 25.63 16.62
N LEU A 190 -0.11 26.97 16.61
CA LEU A 190 0.25 27.72 15.42
C LEU A 190 1.65 27.34 14.92
N LEU A 191 2.60 27.17 15.85
CA LEU A 191 3.94 26.69 15.55
C LEU A 191 3.91 25.28 14.95
N GLY A 192 3.09 24.37 15.50
CA GLY A 192 2.92 23.03 14.95
C GLY A 192 2.41 23.03 13.52
N HIS A 193 1.43 23.87 13.20
CA HIS A 193 0.93 23.99 11.82
C HIS A 193 1.99 24.55 10.86
N ALA A 194 2.76 25.54 11.28
CA ALA A 194 3.85 26.10 10.48
C ALA A 194 4.94 25.04 10.17
N ILE A 195 5.34 24.27 11.18
CA ILE A 195 6.34 23.19 11.01
C ILE A 195 5.77 22.06 10.13
N PHE A 196 4.49 21.71 10.29
CA PHE A 196 3.84 20.71 9.44
C PHE A 196 3.81 21.15 7.97
N LEU A 197 3.42 22.39 7.68
CA LEU A 197 3.39 22.92 6.31
C LEU A 197 4.78 22.88 5.64
N PHE A 198 5.82 23.20 6.41
CA PHE A 198 7.20 23.08 5.94
C PHE A 198 7.55 21.65 5.51
N TRP A 199 7.26 20.64 6.35
CA TRP A 199 7.50 19.25 6.01
C TRP A 199 6.60 18.73 4.90
N ALA A 200 5.34 19.17 4.85
CA ALA A 200 4.41 18.81 3.80
C ALA A 200 4.90 19.28 2.42
N ALA A 201 5.42 20.52 2.33
CA ALA A 201 6.00 21.05 1.10
C ALA A 201 7.21 20.22 0.62
N ILE A 202 8.06 19.77 1.55
CA ILE A 202 9.20 18.89 1.24
C ILE A 202 8.72 17.53 0.73
N CYS A 203 7.74 16.92 1.41
CA CYS A 203 7.16 15.62 1.00
C CYS A 203 6.54 15.69 -0.40
N ILE A 204 5.72 16.71 -0.65
CA ILE A 204 5.08 16.94 -1.95
C ILE A 204 6.14 17.11 -3.03
N ARG A 205 7.15 17.94 -2.82
CA ARG A 205 8.24 18.14 -3.77
C ARG A 205 8.98 16.84 -4.08
N ASN A 206 9.36 16.08 -3.07
CA ASN A 206 10.16 14.86 -3.25
C ASN A 206 9.37 13.75 -3.94
N ILE A 207 8.08 13.59 -3.64
CA ILE A 207 7.25 12.49 -4.18
C ILE A 207 6.71 12.84 -5.57
N THR A 208 6.35 14.09 -5.81
CA THR A 208 5.71 14.51 -7.06
C THR A 208 6.69 15.10 -8.07
N GLY A 209 7.87 15.56 -7.61
CA GLY A 209 8.84 16.30 -8.41
C GLY A 209 8.44 17.76 -8.67
N ALA A 210 7.44 18.28 -7.97
CA ALA A 210 6.94 19.64 -8.20
C ALA A 210 7.99 20.72 -7.79
N PRO A 211 8.01 21.88 -8.48
CA PRO A 211 8.83 23.02 -8.05
C PRO A 211 8.49 23.46 -6.63
N LEU A 212 9.49 23.96 -5.88
CA LEU A 212 9.31 24.33 -4.46
C LEU A 212 8.16 25.31 -4.25
N ALA A 213 8.04 26.34 -5.10
CA ALA A 213 6.96 27.33 -5.01
C ALA A 213 5.57 26.69 -5.16
N VAL A 214 5.43 25.72 -6.07
CA VAL A 214 4.19 24.98 -6.27
C VAL A 214 3.91 24.06 -5.09
N ALA A 215 4.92 23.36 -4.57
CA ALA A 215 4.77 22.49 -3.40
C ALA A 215 4.36 23.27 -2.14
N VAL A 216 4.95 24.45 -1.92
CA VAL A 216 4.58 25.36 -0.82
C VAL A 216 3.14 25.86 -1.00
N GLY A 217 2.79 26.36 -2.20
CA GLY A 217 1.43 26.85 -2.47
C GLY A 217 0.37 25.76 -2.30
N VAL A 218 0.66 24.54 -2.74
CA VAL A 218 -0.25 23.39 -2.61
C VAL A 218 -0.31 22.86 -1.18
N SER A 219 0.78 22.93 -0.41
CA SER A 219 0.76 22.56 1.02
C SER A 219 -0.16 23.48 1.84
N ALA A 220 -0.26 24.76 1.48
CA ALA A 220 -1.13 25.73 2.14
C ALA A 220 -2.63 25.42 1.96
N LEU A 221 -3.00 24.55 1.01
CA LEU A 221 -4.38 24.07 0.82
C LEU A 221 -4.89 23.23 1.98
N TRP A 222 -4.01 22.85 2.91
CA TRP A 222 -4.37 22.22 4.17
C TRP A 222 -5.48 23.01 4.90
N ILE A 223 -5.40 24.33 4.88
CA ILE A 223 -6.32 25.22 5.60
C ILE A 223 -7.73 25.23 4.97
N PRO A 224 -7.92 25.48 3.65
CA PRO A 224 -9.25 25.48 3.04
C PRO A 224 -9.89 24.08 2.92
N ILE A 225 -9.13 22.99 2.89
CA ILE A 225 -9.66 21.62 2.77
C ILE A 225 -10.41 21.16 4.04
N LEU A 226 -10.15 21.76 5.19
CA LEU A 226 -10.87 21.48 6.44
C LEU A 226 -12.34 21.95 6.41
N ILE A 227 -12.66 22.93 5.56
CA ILE A 227 -14.01 23.50 5.42
C ILE A 227 -15.00 22.49 4.82
N PRO A 228 -14.76 21.86 3.64
CA PRO A 228 -15.66 20.86 3.06
C PRO A 228 -15.76 19.57 3.92
N VAL A 229 -14.73 19.24 4.70
CA VAL A 229 -14.78 18.12 5.65
C VAL A 229 -15.87 18.32 6.71
N LYS A 230 -16.14 19.56 7.11
CA LYS A 230 -17.26 19.91 8.01
C LYS A 230 -18.62 19.76 7.33
N ALA A 231 -18.73 20.16 6.07
CA ALA A 231 -19.96 20.04 5.27
C ALA A 231 -20.34 18.56 5.03
N LEU A 232 -19.35 17.67 4.95
CA LEU A 232 -19.53 16.23 4.76
C LEU A 232 -19.76 15.44 6.06
N SER A 233 -19.95 16.12 7.21
CA SER A 233 -20.14 15.51 8.54
C SER A 233 -21.16 14.36 8.59
N GLY A 234 -22.24 14.42 7.80
CA GLY A 234 -23.23 13.34 7.70
C GLY A 234 -22.77 12.13 6.88
N VAL A 235 -21.99 12.35 5.81
CA VAL A 235 -21.48 11.30 4.93
C VAL A 235 -20.38 10.48 5.62
N TRP A 236 -19.67 11.08 6.58
CA TRP A 236 -18.59 10.41 7.30
C TRP A 236 -19.06 9.24 8.17
N TYR A 237 -20.25 9.31 8.77
CA TYR A 237 -20.80 8.17 9.52
C TYR A 237 -21.06 6.96 8.62
N PHE A 238 -21.42 7.20 7.35
CA PHE A 238 -21.56 6.14 6.36
C PHE A 238 -20.20 5.56 5.96
N LEU A 239 -19.20 6.39 5.68
CA LEU A 239 -17.85 5.97 5.28
C LEU A 239 -17.04 5.30 6.42
N LEU A 240 -17.32 5.64 7.67
CA LEU A 240 -16.75 4.98 8.85
C LEU A 240 -17.66 3.86 9.39
N SER A 241 -18.78 3.57 8.72
CA SER A 241 -19.66 2.49 9.16
C SER A 241 -18.93 1.15 9.05
N PRO A 242 -19.14 0.22 10.00
CA PRO A 242 -18.55 -1.11 9.94
C PRO A 242 -18.84 -1.85 8.62
N LEU A 243 -20.03 -1.64 8.06
CA LEU A 243 -20.47 -2.20 6.78
C LEU A 243 -19.69 -1.62 5.60
N PHE A 244 -19.52 -0.29 5.54
CA PHE A 244 -18.73 0.33 4.49
C PHE A 244 -17.25 -0.04 4.61
N LEU A 245 -16.67 -0.01 5.82
CA LEU A 245 -15.28 -0.41 6.03
C LEU A 245 -15.05 -1.89 5.70
N TRP A 246 -16.03 -2.76 5.98
CA TRP A 246 -15.99 -4.16 5.58
C TRP A 246 -16.10 -4.34 4.06
N TYR A 247 -17.02 -3.66 3.40
CA TYR A 247 -17.20 -3.71 1.95
C TYR A 247 -16.03 -3.08 1.18
N PHE A 248 -15.58 -1.90 1.60
CA PHE A 248 -14.40 -1.21 1.10
C PHE A 248 -13.13 -2.02 1.37
N GLY A 249 -13.06 -2.66 2.54
CA GLY A 249 -12.08 -3.67 2.87
C GLY A 249 -12.08 -4.79 1.84
N MET A 250 -13.21 -5.46 1.60
CA MET A 250 -13.35 -6.53 0.60
C MET A 250 -12.96 -6.07 -0.81
N MET A 251 -13.28 -4.83 -1.19
CA MET A 251 -12.95 -4.23 -2.49
C MET A 251 -11.44 -3.96 -2.65
N ILE A 252 -10.77 -3.42 -1.62
CA ILE A 252 -9.30 -3.29 -1.60
C ILE A 252 -8.61 -4.65 -1.47
N LEU A 253 -9.26 -5.59 -0.78
CA LEU A 253 -8.84 -6.98 -0.62
C LEU A 253 -9.04 -7.83 -1.89
N ASN A 254 -9.21 -7.22 -3.06
CA ASN A 254 -8.84 -7.87 -4.32
C ASN A 254 -7.30 -8.12 -4.40
N LYS A 255 -6.49 -7.44 -3.56
CA LYS A 255 -5.12 -7.86 -3.14
C LYS A 255 -5.10 -8.77 -1.88
N GLY A 256 -6.22 -8.90 -1.19
CA GLY A 256 -6.40 -9.75 -0.03
C GLY A 256 -6.43 -11.24 -0.37
N ASN A 257 -6.74 -11.60 -1.62
CA ASN A 257 -6.48 -12.95 -2.13
C ASN A 257 -4.98 -13.25 -2.18
N ASP A 258 -4.14 -12.27 -2.49
CA ASP A 258 -2.68 -12.45 -2.51
C ASP A 258 -2.13 -12.55 -1.09
N SER A 259 -2.60 -11.71 -0.17
CA SER A 259 -2.25 -11.84 1.26
C SER A 259 -2.76 -13.14 1.88
N ARG A 260 -3.98 -13.59 1.54
CA ARG A 260 -4.51 -14.90 1.99
C ARG A 260 -3.70 -16.04 1.38
N ARG A 261 -3.31 -15.95 0.11
CA ARG A 261 -2.41 -16.92 -0.54
C ARG A 261 -1.04 -16.93 0.12
N ALA A 262 -0.45 -15.76 0.41
CA ALA A 262 0.81 -15.65 1.11
C ALA A 262 0.75 -16.21 2.55
N PHE A 263 -0.34 -15.92 3.26
CA PHE A 263 -0.60 -16.47 4.59
C PHE A 263 -0.77 -18.00 4.56
N SER A 264 -1.59 -18.50 3.62
CA SER A 264 -1.80 -19.94 3.41
C SER A 264 -0.50 -20.65 3.01
N ARG A 265 0.31 -20.07 2.12
CA ARG A 265 1.66 -20.57 1.78
C ARG A 265 2.58 -20.58 3.00
N GLY A 266 2.50 -19.58 3.87
CA GLY A 266 3.24 -19.54 5.13
C GLY A 266 2.82 -20.64 6.10
N GLN A 267 1.52 -20.91 6.20
CA GLN A 267 0.99 -22.00 7.02
C GLN A 267 1.37 -23.38 6.46
N SER A 268 1.23 -23.59 5.14
CA SER A 268 1.66 -24.81 4.45
C SER A 268 3.16 -25.05 4.64
N PHE A 269 4.00 -24.02 4.49
CA PHE A 269 5.43 -24.11 4.77
C PHE A 269 5.71 -24.61 6.19
N LYS A 270 5.02 -24.04 7.19
CA LYS A 270 5.15 -24.46 8.58
C LYS A 270 4.73 -25.92 8.78
N GLN A 271 3.62 -26.33 8.18
CA GLN A 271 3.12 -27.71 8.26
C GLN A 271 4.11 -28.70 7.65
N HIS A 272 4.70 -28.41 6.49
CA HIS A 272 5.70 -29.29 5.90
C HIS A 272 6.99 -29.33 6.73
N LEU A 273 7.38 -28.22 7.37
CA LEU A 273 8.52 -28.22 8.28
C LEU A 273 8.25 -29.08 9.52
N GLU A 274 7.05 -29.00 10.10
CA GLU A 274 6.60 -29.88 11.18
C GLU A 274 6.53 -31.35 10.73
N ALA A 275 6.12 -31.62 9.48
CA ALA A 275 6.16 -32.98 8.93
C ALA A 275 7.59 -33.52 8.87
N LEU A 276 8.57 -32.70 8.47
CA LEU A 276 9.98 -33.09 8.45
C LEU A 276 10.61 -33.30 9.83
N THR A 277 10.07 -32.67 10.90
CA THR A 277 10.54 -32.98 12.26
C THR A 277 10.04 -34.34 12.74
N ILE A 278 8.89 -34.80 12.22
CA ILE A 278 8.32 -36.12 12.52
C ILE A 278 8.95 -37.20 11.63
N ASN A 279 9.04 -36.94 10.32
CA ASN A 279 9.64 -37.82 9.32
C ASN A 279 10.64 -37.04 8.43
N PRO A 280 11.95 -37.11 8.72
CA PRO A 280 12.98 -36.45 7.92
C PRO A 280 13.15 -37.00 6.50
N ASN A 281 12.53 -38.14 6.17
CA ASN A 281 12.62 -38.79 4.87
C ASN A 281 11.26 -38.74 4.12
N ASP A 282 10.51 -37.66 4.29
CA ASP A 282 9.28 -37.40 3.53
C ASP A 282 9.62 -36.62 2.24
N ALA A 283 9.62 -37.32 1.09
CA ALA A 283 9.95 -36.73 -0.21
C ALA A 283 8.98 -35.61 -0.59
N ASP A 284 7.67 -35.82 -0.38
CA ASP A 284 6.63 -34.84 -0.70
C ASP A 284 6.80 -33.55 0.09
N ALA A 285 7.10 -33.65 1.40
CA ALA A 285 7.36 -32.48 2.23
C ALA A 285 8.60 -31.71 1.73
N HIS A 286 9.66 -32.42 1.33
CA HIS A 286 10.84 -31.79 0.72
C HIS A 286 10.50 -31.08 -0.60
N LEU A 287 9.68 -31.68 -1.47
CA LEU A 287 9.25 -31.06 -2.74
C LEU A 287 8.45 -29.78 -2.51
N GLN A 288 7.47 -29.80 -1.60
CA GLN A 288 6.63 -28.64 -1.33
C GLN A 288 7.45 -27.49 -0.73
N ILE A 289 8.37 -27.78 0.17
CA ILE A 289 9.30 -26.79 0.72
C ILE A 289 10.20 -26.22 -0.38
N ALA A 290 10.74 -27.07 -1.25
CA ALA A 290 11.58 -26.65 -2.38
C ALA A 290 10.84 -25.71 -3.34
N GLN A 291 9.58 -26.00 -3.68
CA GLN A 291 8.74 -25.13 -4.50
C GLN A 291 8.52 -23.76 -3.84
N ILE A 292 8.29 -23.73 -2.53
CA ILE A 292 8.12 -22.48 -1.78
C ILE A 292 9.43 -21.65 -1.77
N TYR A 293 10.59 -22.29 -1.61
CA TYR A 293 11.89 -21.62 -1.70
C TYR A 293 12.17 -21.08 -3.11
N ARG A 294 11.85 -21.86 -4.16
CA ARG A 294 11.97 -21.43 -5.56
C ARG A 294 11.09 -20.22 -5.86
N ASP A 295 9.84 -20.23 -5.41
CA ASP A 295 8.90 -19.10 -5.56
C ASP A 295 9.38 -17.84 -4.81
N ARG A 296 10.21 -17.99 -3.78
CA ARG A 296 10.87 -16.89 -3.06
C ARG A 296 12.22 -16.47 -3.66
N HIS A 297 12.60 -17.04 -4.81
CA HIS A 297 13.90 -16.84 -5.46
C HIS A 297 15.11 -17.26 -4.60
N GLN A 298 14.90 -18.16 -3.64
CA GLN A 298 15.96 -18.74 -2.80
C GLN A 298 16.44 -20.05 -3.43
N PHE A 299 17.16 -19.94 -4.55
CA PHE A 299 17.44 -21.07 -5.42
C PHE A 299 18.37 -22.13 -4.82
N GLU A 300 19.34 -21.74 -3.98
CA GLU A 300 20.23 -22.70 -3.31
C GLU A 300 19.47 -23.60 -2.31
N ASP A 301 18.60 -23.00 -1.49
CA ASP A 301 17.77 -23.76 -0.54
C ASP A 301 16.76 -24.63 -1.28
N ALA A 302 16.15 -24.10 -2.35
CA ALA A 302 15.25 -24.87 -3.21
C ALA A 302 15.98 -26.10 -3.79
N PHE A 303 17.19 -25.92 -4.31
CA PHE A 303 17.99 -27.02 -4.84
C PHE A 303 18.28 -28.09 -3.79
N ARG A 304 18.69 -27.71 -2.58
CA ARG A 304 18.94 -28.66 -1.50
C ARG A 304 17.72 -29.52 -1.18
N HIS A 305 16.54 -28.92 -1.13
CA HIS A 305 15.31 -29.65 -0.85
C HIS A 305 14.85 -30.51 -2.04
N PHE A 306 14.97 -30.02 -3.28
CA PHE A 306 14.70 -30.85 -4.48
C PHE A 306 15.67 -32.04 -4.59
N ASP A 307 16.97 -31.81 -4.36
CA ASP A 307 17.97 -32.86 -4.39
C ASP A 307 17.74 -33.89 -3.28
N ARG A 308 17.34 -33.43 -2.09
CA ARG A 308 16.97 -34.33 -1.00
C ARG A 308 15.74 -35.17 -1.34
N ALA A 309 14.70 -34.58 -1.93
CA ALA A 309 13.53 -35.33 -2.40
C ALA A 309 13.94 -36.40 -3.43
N ARG A 310 14.76 -36.02 -4.41
CA ARG A 310 15.32 -36.93 -5.44
C ARG A 310 16.13 -38.09 -4.86
N GLN A 311 16.84 -37.88 -3.74
CA GLN A 311 17.58 -38.93 -3.05
C GLN A 311 16.67 -39.89 -2.26
N ILE A 312 15.55 -39.37 -1.74
CA ILE A 312 14.58 -40.14 -0.95
C ILE A 312 13.70 -40.99 -1.88
N ASP A 313 13.15 -40.37 -2.93
CA ASP A 313 12.38 -41.04 -3.97
C ASP A 313 12.97 -40.72 -5.37
N PRO A 314 13.86 -41.60 -5.88
CA PRO A 314 14.47 -41.41 -7.19
C PRO A 314 13.51 -41.57 -8.38
N GLU A 315 12.33 -42.17 -8.15
CA GLU A 315 11.30 -42.45 -9.16
C GLU A 315 10.16 -41.43 -9.12
N ASP A 316 10.33 -40.32 -8.39
CA ASP A 316 9.48 -39.15 -8.50
C ASP A 316 10.04 -38.16 -9.56
N PRO A 317 9.31 -37.87 -10.65
CA PRO A 317 9.76 -36.93 -11.67
C PRO A 317 9.82 -35.48 -11.18
N ASP A 318 9.06 -35.08 -10.15
CA ASP A 318 8.97 -33.68 -9.71
C ASP A 318 10.28 -33.19 -9.08
N GLY A 319 11.03 -34.07 -8.39
CA GLY A 319 12.34 -33.76 -7.85
C GLY A 319 13.37 -33.45 -8.93
N HIS A 320 13.43 -34.29 -9.97
CA HIS A 320 14.32 -34.08 -11.13
C HIS A 320 13.91 -32.84 -11.91
N PHE A 321 12.61 -32.64 -12.15
CA PHE A 321 12.10 -31.45 -12.83
C PHE A 321 12.45 -30.16 -12.08
N GLY A 322 12.28 -30.14 -10.75
CA GLY A 322 12.65 -29.02 -9.88
C GLY A 322 14.14 -28.68 -9.97
N CYS A 323 15.02 -29.67 -9.88
CA CYS A 323 16.47 -29.47 -10.08
C CYS A 323 16.79 -28.91 -11.46
N GLY A 324 16.15 -29.43 -12.52
CA GLY A 324 16.34 -28.94 -13.89
C GLY A 324 15.97 -27.47 -14.05
N GLN A 325 14.86 -27.03 -13.44
CA GLN A 325 14.48 -25.62 -13.44
C GLN A 325 15.52 -24.74 -12.72
N ILE A 326 16.09 -25.20 -11.61
CA ILE A 326 17.11 -24.44 -10.89
C ILE A 326 18.39 -24.32 -11.72
N HIS A 327 18.87 -25.41 -12.33
CA HIS A 327 20.04 -25.37 -13.22
C HIS A 327 19.81 -24.43 -14.42
N GLN A 328 18.61 -24.45 -15.00
CA GLN A 328 18.25 -23.54 -16.09
C GLN A 328 18.28 -22.06 -15.67
N GLN A 329 17.88 -21.73 -14.44
CA GLN A 329 17.99 -20.35 -13.91
C GLN A 329 19.45 -19.92 -13.71
N HIS A 330 20.34 -20.84 -13.39
CA HIS A 330 21.79 -20.58 -13.27
C HIS A 330 22.51 -20.58 -14.64
N GLY A 331 21.81 -20.87 -15.74
CA GLY A 331 22.40 -20.98 -17.08
C GLY A 331 23.16 -22.28 -17.33
N GLU A 332 23.05 -23.25 -16.42
CA GLU A 332 23.69 -24.56 -16.51
C GLU A 332 22.84 -25.52 -17.36
N TYR A 333 22.71 -25.19 -18.65
CA TYR A 333 21.72 -25.83 -19.52
C TYR A 333 21.98 -27.33 -19.71
N ASP A 334 23.24 -27.80 -19.78
CA ASP A 334 23.54 -29.23 -19.91
C ASP A 334 23.03 -30.05 -18.71
N LEU A 335 23.19 -29.53 -17.49
CA LEU A 335 22.69 -30.16 -16.27
C LEU A 335 21.16 -30.11 -16.22
N ALA A 336 20.57 -28.99 -16.66
CA ALA A 336 19.12 -28.87 -16.77
C ALA A 336 18.52 -29.91 -17.73
N LEU A 337 19.14 -30.13 -18.89
CA LEU A 337 18.71 -31.15 -19.85
C LEU A 337 18.75 -32.56 -19.24
N GLN A 338 19.84 -32.94 -18.57
CA GLN A 338 19.94 -34.24 -17.90
C GLN A 338 18.82 -34.46 -16.87
N CYS A 339 18.50 -33.42 -16.10
CA CYS A 339 17.42 -33.44 -15.12
C CYS A 339 16.05 -33.59 -15.81
N PHE A 340 15.78 -32.85 -16.88
CA PHE A 340 14.53 -32.95 -17.63
C PHE A 340 14.39 -34.29 -18.34
N ASP A 341 15.47 -34.83 -18.91
CA ASP A 341 15.49 -36.16 -19.53
C ASP A 341 15.14 -37.24 -18.52
N ARG A 342 15.67 -37.14 -17.30
CA ARG A 342 15.34 -38.08 -16.23
C ARG A 342 13.89 -37.96 -15.79
N ALA A 343 13.37 -36.75 -15.62
CA ALA A 343 11.96 -36.52 -15.31
C ALA A 343 11.02 -37.10 -16.39
N LEU A 344 11.36 -36.91 -17.67
CA LEU A 344 10.59 -37.45 -18.81
C LEU A 344 10.66 -38.97 -18.92
N ALA A 345 11.76 -39.60 -18.47
CA ALA A 345 11.94 -41.04 -18.49
C ALA A 345 11.13 -41.79 -17.42
N ILE A 346 10.82 -41.13 -16.29
CA ILE A 346 10.29 -41.80 -15.09
C ILE A 346 8.79 -42.12 -15.19
N ASN A 347 7.94 -41.32 -15.84
CA ASN A 347 6.57 -41.75 -16.16
C ASN A 347 5.84 -40.84 -17.18
N PRO A 348 5.40 -41.36 -18.35
CA PRO A 348 4.60 -40.59 -19.32
C PRO A 348 3.11 -40.43 -18.96
N ARG A 349 2.61 -41.09 -17.91
CA ARG A 349 1.16 -41.18 -17.61
C ARG A 349 0.59 -40.09 -16.72
N HIS A 350 1.42 -39.31 -16.03
CA HIS A 350 0.97 -38.16 -15.27
C HIS A 350 1.16 -36.89 -16.10
N ALA A 351 0.26 -35.92 -15.94
CA ALA A 351 0.05 -34.74 -16.80
C ALA A 351 1.21 -33.71 -16.86
N GLN A 352 2.45 -34.15 -16.66
CA GLN A 352 3.69 -33.38 -16.62
C GLN A 352 4.27 -33.25 -18.03
N TRP A 353 3.58 -32.50 -18.88
CA TRP A 353 4.15 -32.03 -20.15
C TRP A 353 5.10 -30.84 -19.94
N GLU A 354 5.08 -30.24 -18.74
CA GLU A 354 5.92 -29.11 -18.33
C GLU A 354 7.43 -29.34 -18.56
N PRO A 355 8.01 -30.52 -18.30
CA PRO A 355 9.43 -30.78 -18.59
C PRO A 355 9.76 -30.65 -20.09
N LEU A 356 8.86 -31.04 -21.01
CA LEU A 356 9.09 -30.82 -22.46
C LEU A 356 9.18 -29.33 -22.79
N ARG A 357 8.32 -28.50 -22.20
CA ARG A 357 8.34 -27.05 -22.43
C ARG A 357 9.62 -26.42 -21.88
N GLU A 358 10.01 -26.75 -20.65
CA GLU A 358 11.23 -26.20 -20.05
C GLU A 358 12.50 -26.73 -20.74
N ARG A 359 12.51 -28.00 -21.17
CA ARG A 359 13.60 -28.57 -21.98
C ARG A 359 13.71 -27.88 -23.34
N GLY A 360 12.60 -27.68 -24.04
CA GLY A 360 12.56 -26.92 -25.30
C GLY A 360 13.07 -25.49 -25.15
N LYS A 361 12.72 -24.82 -24.05
CA LYS A 361 13.24 -23.49 -23.71
C LYS A 361 14.75 -23.50 -23.44
N ALA A 362 15.26 -24.50 -22.71
CA ALA A 362 16.70 -24.66 -22.48
C ALA A 362 17.47 -24.94 -23.78
N LEU A 363 16.94 -25.82 -24.64
CA LEU A 363 17.49 -26.12 -25.96
C LEU A 363 17.57 -24.89 -26.86
N LEU A 364 16.57 -24.00 -26.80
CA LEU A 364 16.61 -22.72 -27.52
C LEU A 364 17.76 -21.82 -27.05
N GLN A 365 18.01 -21.73 -25.75
CA GLN A 365 19.13 -20.95 -25.22
C GLN A 365 20.48 -21.54 -25.63
N MET A 366 20.56 -22.85 -25.83
CA MET A 366 21.75 -23.53 -26.35
C MET A 366 21.88 -23.48 -27.88
N GLY A 367 20.90 -22.92 -28.60
CA GLY A 367 20.88 -22.90 -30.07
C GLY A 367 20.53 -24.25 -30.73
N ARG A 368 20.09 -25.26 -29.95
CA ARG A 368 19.63 -26.57 -30.45
C ARG A 368 18.18 -26.49 -30.92
N VAL A 369 17.96 -25.65 -31.94
CA VAL A 369 16.61 -25.21 -32.38
C VAL A 369 15.74 -26.37 -32.86
N GLN A 370 16.29 -27.33 -33.61
CA GLN A 370 15.50 -28.45 -34.18
C GLN A 370 14.92 -29.35 -33.08
N GLU A 371 15.72 -29.67 -32.06
CA GLU A 371 15.29 -30.46 -30.92
C GLU A 371 14.28 -29.69 -30.07
N ALA A 372 14.48 -28.38 -29.90
CA ALA A 372 13.52 -27.53 -29.22
C ALA A 372 12.14 -27.53 -29.90
N ILE A 373 12.10 -27.45 -31.24
CA ILE A 373 10.84 -27.51 -32.00
C ILE A 373 10.14 -28.85 -31.76
N ALA A 374 10.85 -29.98 -31.81
CA ALA A 374 10.26 -31.29 -31.59
C ALA A 374 9.61 -31.41 -30.19
N ASP A 375 10.30 -30.93 -29.15
CA ASP A 375 9.78 -30.94 -27.78
C ASP A 375 8.57 -30.03 -27.60
N LEU A 376 8.62 -28.83 -28.17
CA LEU A 376 7.56 -27.84 -28.06
C LEU A 376 6.34 -28.22 -28.91
N GLU A 377 6.51 -28.93 -30.03
CA GLU A 377 5.41 -29.50 -30.81
C GLU A 377 4.74 -30.66 -30.08
N ALA A 378 5.52 -31.53 -29.42
CA ALA A 378 4.99 -32.58 -28.55
C ALA A 378 4.22 -32.00 -27.35
N TYR A 379 4.74 -30.93 -26.75
CA TYR A 379 4.04 -30.17 -25.71
C TYR A 379 2.72 -29.57 -26.23
N HIS A 380 2.78 -28.86 -27.35
CA HIS A 380 1.64 -28.17 -27.95
C HIS A 380 0.53 -29.15 -28.36
N SER A 381 0.88 -30.32 -28.89
CA SER A 381 -0.09 -31.35 -29.27
C SER A 381 -0.93 -31.83 -28.08
N ASN A 382 -0.37 -31.82 -26.86
CA ASN A 382 -1.07 -32.17 -25.63
C ASN A 382 -1.75 -30.96 -24.96
N ARG A 383 -1.19 -29.76 -25.12
CA ARG A 383 -1.69 -28.50 -24.55
C ARG A 383 -1.76 -27.39 -25.61
N PRO A 384 -2.73 -27.46 -26.54
CA PRO A 384 -2.74 -26.59 -27.72
C PRO A 384 -2.96 -25.12 -27.38
N TYR A 385 -3.66 -24.82 -26.30
CA TYR A 385 -4.03 -23.45 -25.90
C TYR A 385 -3.17 -22.88 -24.76
N ASP A 386 -2.00 -23.44 -24.47
CA ASP A 386 -1.08 -22.83 -23.49
C ASP A 386 -0.23 -21.72 -24.13
N PRO A 387 -0.40 -20.44 -23.73
CA PRO A 387 0.36 -19.34 -24.33
C PRO A 387 1.87 -19.45 -24.16
N ASN A 388 2.34 -20.06 -23.06
CA ASN A 388 3.76 -20.19 -22.79
C ASN A 388 4.42 -21.14 -23.81
N GLY A 389 3.83 -22.32 -24.03
CA GLY A 389 4.31 -23.26 -25.05
C GLY A 389 4.24 -22.69 -26.47
N LEU A 390 3.11 -22.06 -26.84
CA LEU A 390 2.94 -21.41 -28.14
C LEU A 390 4.01 -20.34 -28.40
N PHE A 391 4.29 -19.51 -27.39
CA PHE A 391 5.29 -18.46 -27.50
C PHE A 391 6.70 -19.02 -27.74
N HIS A 392 7.11 -20.04 -26.99
CA HIS A 392 8.42 -20.65 -27.18
C HIS A 392 8.51 -21.42 -28.50
N LEU A 393 7.44 -22.06 -28.97
CA LEU A 393 7.39 -22.68 -30.30
C LEU A 393 7.51 -21.63 -31.42
N ALA A 394 6.87 -20.47 -31.26
CA ALA A 394 7.02 -19.33 -32.17
C ALA A 394 8.46 -18.81 -32.19
N GLN A 395 9.11 -18.70 -31.04
CA GLN A 395 10.53 -18.34 -30.96
C GLN A 395 11.43 -19.37 -31.66
N ALA A 396 11.18 -20.65 -31.43
CA ALA A 396 11.95 -21.73 -32.05
C ALA A 396 11.83 -21.73 -33.58
N THR A 397 10.61 -21.63 -34.09
CA THR A 397 10.35 -21.57 -35.54
C THR A 397 10.91 -20.30 -36.17
N GLN A 398 10.88 -19.17 -35.46
CA GLN A 398 11.55 -17.93 -35.88
C GLN A 398 13.07 -18.12 -36.00
N SER A 399 13.71 -18.71 -34.99
CA SER A 399 15.14 -19.00 -35.00
C SER A 399 15.54 -19.99 -36.10
N MET A 400 14.63 -20.86 -36.53
CA MET A 400 14.80 -21.77 -37.67
C MET A 400 14.60 -21.09 -39.03
N GLY A 401 14.19 -19.82 -39.06
CA GLY A 401 13.91 -19.06 -40.30
C GLY A 401 12.52 -19.28 -40.87
N GLN A 402 11.63 -19.99 -40.17
CA GLN A 402 10.23 -20.21 -40.60
C GLN A 402 9.36 -19.03 -40.17
N ILE A 403 9.62 -17.86 -40.76
CA ILE A 403 9.02 -16.58 -40.33
C ILE A 403 7.49 -16.58 -40.39
N GLU A 404 6.90 -17.10 -41.48
CA GLU A 404 5.45 -17.16 -41.64
C GLU A 404 4.78 -18.02 -40.56
N ARG A 405 5.40 -19.15 -40.22
CA ARG A 405 4.92 -20.05 -39.17
C ARG A 405 5.02 -19.37 -37.79
N ALA A 406 6.14 -18.70 -37.52
CA ALA A 406 6.35 -17.96 -36.29
C ALA A 406 5.31 -16.85 -36.10
N GLU A 407 5.00 -16.09 -37.16
CA GLU A 407 3.95 -15.05 -37.11
C GLU A 407 2.59 -15.63 -36.73
N THR A 408 2.22 -16.78 -37.29
CA THR A 408 0.95 -17.45 -36.98
C THR A 408 0.93 -17.87 -35.51
N LEU A 409 1.98 -18.53 -35.02
CA LEU A 409 2.08 -18.98 -33.64
C LEU A 409 2.09 -17.81 -32.62
N TYR A 410 2.71 -16.67 -32.96
CA TYR A 410 2.62 -15.48 -32.11
C TYR A 410 1.20 -14.89 -32.06
N LYS A 411 0.43 -14.96 -33.15
CA LYS A 411 -0.99 -14.54 -33.15
C LYS A 411 -1.83 -15.50 -32.30
N GLU A 412 -1.62 -16.80 -32.44
CA GLU A 412 -2.28 -17.82 -31.62
C GLU A 412 -1.94 -17.65 -30.13
N THR A 413 -0.71 -17.27 -29.80
CA THR A 413 -0.31 -16.94 -28.42
C THR A 413 -1.16 -15.81 -27.84
N ILE A 414 -1.41 -14.76 -28.64
CA ILE A 414 -2.23 -13.60 -28.22
C ILE A 414 -3.68 -14.02 -28.06
N GLU A 415 -4.23 -14.78 -29.01
CA GLU A 415 -5.59 -15.29 -28.96
C GLU A 415 -5.82 -16.22 -27.76
N ALA A 416 -4.87 -17.10 -27.45
CA ALA A 416 -4.91 -17.98 -26.29
C ALA A 416 -4.97 -17.19 -24.96
N VAL A 417 -4.27 -16.05 -24.87
CA VAL A 417 -4.36 -15.15 -23.71
C VAL A 417 -5.69 -14.39 -23.66
N ASP A 418 -6.17 -13.92 -24.80
CA ASP A 418 -7.40 -13.12 -24.89
C ASP A 418 -8.64 -13.95 -24.55
N THR A 419 -8.64 -15.22 -24.94
CA THR A 419 -9.70 -16.22 -24.67
C THR A 419 -9.61 -16.87 -23.29
N ALA A 420 -8.50 -16.70 -22.58
CA ALA A 420 -8.31 -17.30 -21.26
C ALA A 420 -9.26 -16.75 -20.19
N PRO A 421 -9.61 -17.56 -19.16
CA PRO A 421 -10.41 -17.08 -18.03
C PRO A 421 -9.78 -15.89 -17.30
N ALA A 422 -10.62 -14.96 -16.83
CA ALA A 422 -10.19 -13.71 -16.20
C ALA A 422 -9.19 -13.89 -15.05
N TYR A 423 -9.34 -14.96 -14.24
CA TYR A 423 -8.45 -15.22 -13.10
C TYR A 423 -7.02 -15.62 -13.49
N ARG A 424 -6.80 -16.13 -14.71
CA ARG A 424 -5.45 -16.46 -15.22
C ARG A 424 -4.83 -15.36 -16.07
N LYS A 425 -5.64 -14.41 -16.57
CA LYS A 425 -5.16 -13.38 -17.50
C LYS A 425 -3.94 -12.63 -16.97
N SER A 426 -3.91 -12.28 -15.68
CA SER A 426 -2.77 -11.57 -15.09
C SER A 426 -1.45 -12.34 -15.17
N GLU A 427 -1.48 -13.67 -15.02
CA GLU A 427 -0.28 -14.51 -15.01
C GLU A 427 0.26 -14.72 -16.43
N ILE A 428 -0.63 -14.92 -17.40
CA ILE A 428 -0.25 -15.24 -18.79
C ILE A 428 -0.12 -14.01 -19.69
N PHE A 429 -0.57 -12.83 -19.25
CA PHE A 429 -0.54 -11.58 -20.03
C PHE A 429 0.87 -11.20 -20.51
N ILE A 430 1.89 -11.60 -19.75
CA ILE A 430 3.30 -11.39 -20.11
C ILE A 430 3.59 -11.97 -21.50
N TRP A 431 3.06 -13.16 -21.81
CA TRP A 431 3.26 -13.84 -23.09
C TRP A 431 2.60 -13.10 -24.25
N ALA A 432 1.37 -12.60 -24.08
CA ALA A 432 0.74 -11.77 -25.11
C ALA A 432 1.52 -10.47 -25.37
N ARG A 433 2.06 -9.84 -24.33
CA ARG A 433 2.90 -8.65 -24.49
C ARG A 433 4.19 -8.95 -25.26
N GLN A 434 4.87 -10.05 -24.92
CA GLN A 434 6.08 -10.48 -25.61
C GLN A 434 5.80 -10.88 -27.06
N ALA A 435 4.72 -11.62 -27.32
CA ALA A 435 4.29 -11.99 -28.68
C ALA A 435 3.96 -10.78 -29.54
N LYS A 436 3.25 -9.78 -29.01
CA LYS A 436 2.99 -8.50 -29.72
C LYS A 436 4.29 -7.78 -30.09
N SER A 437 5.26 -7.75 -29.18
CA SER A 437 6.56 -7.14 -29.44
C SER A 437 7.37 -7.92 -30.49
N ALA A 438 7.32 -9.25 -30.47
CA ALA A 438 7.98 -10.08 -31.48
C ALA A 438 7.36 -9.87 -32.87
N LEU A 439 6.02 -9.85 -32.95
CA LEU A 439 5.30 -9.56 -34.20
C LEU A 439 5.62 -8.18 -34.77
N SER A 440 5.75 -7.15 -33.94
CA SER A 440 6.12 -5.82 -34.43
C SER A 440 7.53 -5.80 -35.04
N LYS A 441 8.47 -6.55 -34.44
CA LYS A 441 9.85 -6.66 -34.95
C LYS A 441 9.90 -7.39 -36.30
N LEU A 442 9.18 -8.52 -36.41
CA LEU A 442 9.08 -9.27 -37.67
C LEU A 442 8.51 -8.41 -38.81
N LYS A 443 7.49 -7.60 -38.52
CA LYS A 443 6.92 -6.66 -39.52
C LYS A 443 7.90 -5.57 -39.95
N SER A 444 8.73 -5.07 -39.03
CA SER A 444 9.75 -4.07 -39.38
C SER A 444 10.93 -4.64 -40.15
N GLU A 445 11.20 -5.94 -40.06
CA GLU A 445 12.26 -6.61 -40.84
C GLU A 445 11.81 -6.94 -42.26
N LYS A 446 10.49 -6.97 -42.51
CA LYS A 446 9.88 -7.26 -43.82
C LYS A 446 9.69 -6.01 -44.69
N ASN A 447 9.62 -4.83 -44.07
CA ASN A 447 9.53 -3.51 -44.72
C ASN A 447 10.92 -2.89 -44.86
#